data_AF-A0A2N1MJ26-F1
#
_entry.id   AF-A0A2N1MJ26-F1
#
_cell.length_a   1.000
_cell.length_b   1.000
_cell.length_c   1.000
_cell.angle_alpha   90.00
_cell.angle_beta   90.00
_cell.angle_gamma   90.00
#
_symmetry.space_group_name_H-M   'P 1'
#
loop_
_entity.id
_entity.type
_entity.pdbx_description
1 polymer ?
#
loop_
_entity_poly.entity_id
_entity_poly.type
_entity_poly.pdbx_seq_one_letter_code
_entity_poly.pdbx_strand_id
1 'polypeptide(L)'
;MIKKPRLLPVFLENSGLLHYGPYSRFWGDFSTENNVANFPIHLNQQVKVFLNGNDFFLTVKNGAGNLPEYHCKSGEIEVFETSPTKAVEIVYKDIFK
;
A
#
# COMPACT_ATOMS: atom_id res chain seq x y z
N MET A 1 -9.82 -8.28 -22.43
CA MET A 1 -10.49 -7.51 -21.34
C MET A 1 -9.76 -7.82 -20.04
N ILE A 2 -8.83 -6.96 -19.63
CA ILE A 2 -8.12 -7.11 -18.35
C ILE A 2 -9.13 -6.75 -17.26
N LYS A 3 -9.56 -7.73 -16.46
CA LYS A 3 -10.41 -7.48 -15.30
C LYS A 3 -9.62 -6.59 -14.35
N LYS A 4 -10.16 -5.40 -14.03
CA LYS A 4 -9.59 -4.54 -12.99
C LYS A 4 -9.46 -5.36 -11.69
N PRO A 5 -8.30 -5.38 -11.03
CA PRO A 5 -8.13 -6.11 -9.79
C PRO A 5 -9.14 -5.61 -8.74
N ARG A 6 -9.96 -6.53 -8.21
CA ARG A 6 -10.89 -6.22 -7.11
C ARG A 6 -10.08 -5.99 -5.84
N LEU A 7 -9.82 -4.74 -5.51
CA LEU A 7 -9.20 -4.34 -4.25
C LEU A 7 -10.20 -4.55 -3.10
N LEU A 8 -10.00 -5.65 -2.36
CA LEU A 8 -10.73 -6.02 -1.15
C LEU A 8 -10.18 -5.26 0.09
N PRO A 9 -10.94 -5.21 1.21
CA PRO A 9 -10.79 -4.19 2.26
C PRO A 9 -9.37 -4.07 2.81
N VAL A 10 -8.92 -2.82 2.92
CA VAL A 10 -7.69 -2.42 3.62
C VAL A 10 -7.89 -2.66 5.12
N PHE A 11 -7.14 -3.60 5.68
CA PHE A 11 -7.08 -3.80 7.13
C PHE A 11 -5.89 -3.02 7.69
N LEU A 12 -6.18 -2.10 8.61
CA LEU A 12 -5.17 -1.39 9.41
C LEU A 12 -4.83 -2.26 10.62
N GLU A 13 -3.70 -2.94 10.60
CA GLU A 13 -3.35 -3.89 11.66
C GLU A 13 -2.60 -3.26 12.86
N ASN A 14 -2.40 -1.94 12.88
CA ASN A 14 -1.75 -1.28 14.01
C ASN A 14 -2.15 0.20 14.11
N SER A 15 -3.02 0.54 15.06
CA SER A 15 -3.47 1.90 15.37
C SER A 15 -2.90 2.43 16.68
N GLY A 16 -1.61 2.19 16.93
CA GLY A 16 -0.91 2.79 18.06
C GLY A 16 -0.93 4.33 17.96
N LEU A 17 -1.50 4.97 18.99
CA LEU A 17 -1.52 6.41 19.31
C LEU A 17 -1.31 7.38 18.12
N LEU A 18 -2.38 8.05 17.69
CA LEU A 18 -2.42 9.11 16.67
C LEU A 18 -1.51 10.31 17.02
N HIS A 19 -0.20 10.14 16.82
CA HIS A 19 0.73 11.25 16.66
C HIS A 19 0.87 11.50 15.15
N TYR A 20 0.45 12.69 14.72
CA TYR A 20 0.67 13.18 13.36
C TYR A 20 2.18 13.27 13.10
N GLY A 21 2.77 12.18 12.60
CA GLY A 21 4.19 12.08 12.28
C GLY A 21 4.58 12.94 11.07
N PRO A 22 5.86 12.88 10.63
CA PRO A 22 6.39 13.69 9.52
C PRO A 22 5.64 13.49 8.18
N TYR A 23 4.86 12.42 8.05
CA TYR A 23 4.07 12.11 6.87
C TYR A 23 2.59 12.52 6.96
N SER A 24 2.18 13.22 8.01
CA SER A 24 0.81 13.72 8.20
C SER A 24 0.29 14.64 7.07
N ARG A 25 1.20 15.18 6.26
CA ARG A 25 0.88 15.95 5.04
C ARG A 25 0.60 15.07 3.81
N PHE A 26 0.90 13.79 3.87
CA PHE A 26 0.65 12.81 2.83
C PHE A 26 -0.55 11.97 3.22
N TRP A 27 -1.49 11.84 2.29
CA TRP A 27 -2.69 11.03 2.45
C TRP A 27 -2.53 9.80 1.56
N GLY A 28 -2.87 8.63 2.09
CA GLY A 28 -2.88 7.40 1.32
C GLY A 28 -4.18 7.33 0.53
N ASP A 29 -4.09 7.34 -0.80
CA ASP A 29 -5.24 7.11 -1.68
C ASP A 29 -5.41 5.60 -1.90
N PHE A 30 -6.21 4.94 -1.08
CA PHE A 30 -6.68 3.60 -1.38
C PHE A 30 -8.09 3.69 -1.96
N SER A 31 -8.17 3.66 -3.29
CA SER A 31 -9.45 3.60 -3.99
C SER A 31 -9.98 2.17 -4.01
N THR A 32 -11.12 1.93 -3.37
CA THR A 32 -11.97 0.78 -3.71
C THR A 32 -12.95 1.19 -4.82
N GLU A 33 -13.59 0.23 -5.50
CA GLU A 33 -14.54 0.53 -6.60
C GLU A 33 -15.65 1.52 -6.22
N ASN A 34 -15.97 1.67 -4.93
CA ASN A 34 -17.08 2.48 -4.43
C ASN A 34 -16.70 3.53 -3.37
N ASN A 35 -15.46 3.60 -2.89
CA ASN A 35 -15.04 4.56 -1.86
C ASN A 35 -13.56 4.91 -1.98
N VAL A 36 -13.28 6.21 -1.95
CA VAL A 36 -11.95 6.77 -1.74
C VAL A 36 -11.80 7.00 -0.25
N ALA A 37 -11.03 6.16 0.43
CA ALA A 37 -10.70 6.35 1.84
C ALA A 37 -9.35 7.06 1.92
N ASN A 38 -9.38 8.34 2.27
CA ASN A 38 -8.17 9.10 2.56
C ASN A 38 -7.83 8.89 4.04
N PHE A 39 -6.67 8.30 4.33
CA PHE A 39 -6.20 8.12 5.70
C PHE A 39 -4.79 8.68 5.87
N PRO A 40 -4.45 9.15 7.09
CA PRO A 40 -3.09 9.61 7.39
C PRO A 40 -2.12 8.45 7.25
N ILE A 41 -0.97 8.71 6.63
CA ILE A 41 0.09 7.72 6.46
C ILE A 41 1.09 7.85 7.63
N HIS A 42 1.41 6.74 8.28
CA HIS A 42 2.43 6.64 9.32
C HIS A 42 3.62 5.81 8.86
N LEU A 43 4.81 6.13 9.35
CA LEU A 43 5.99 5.31 9.09
C LEU A 43 5.77 3.90 9.67
N ASN A 44 6.15 2.89 8.91
CA ASN A 44 5.91 1.47 9.20
C ASN A 44 4.44 1.06 9.29
N GLN A 45 3.50 1.94 8.92
CA GLN A 45 2.12 1.53 8.72
C GLN A 45 2.08 0.47 7.63
N GLN A 46 1.36 -0.61 7.92
CA GLN A 46 1.16 -1.70 6.98
C GLN A 46 -0.31 -1.77 6.58
N VAL A 47 -0.53 -1.98 5.30
CA VAL A 47 -1.83 -2.20 4.68
C VAL A 47 -1.77 -3.52 3.95
N LYS A 48 -2.74 -4.40 4.24
CA LYS A 48 -2.95 -5.63 3.50
C LYS A 48 -3.92 -5.37 2.35
N VAL A 49 -3.54 -5.80 1.16
CA VAL A 49 -4.33 -5.76 -0.07
C VAL A 49 -4.47 -7.19 -0.59
N PHE A 50 -5.70 -7.66 -0.79
CA PHE A 50 -5.95 -9.02 -1.31
C PHE A 50 -6.36 -8.96 -2.78
N LEU A 51 -5.55 -9.52 -3.67
CA LEU A 51 -5.77 -9.53 -5.12
C LEU A 51 -5.54 -10.91 -5.71
N ASN A 52 -6.50 -11.38 -6.52
CA ASN A 52 -6.41 -12.64 -7.26
C ASN A 52 -5.93 -13.83 -6.41
N GLY A 53 -6.48 -13.96 -5.19
CA GLY A 53 -6.14 -15.05 -4.27
C GLY A 53 -4.83 -14.87 -3.49
N ASN A 54 -4.14 -13.72 -3.62
CA ASN A 54 -2.85 -13.47 -3.02
C ASN A 54 -2.87 -12.24 -2.11
N ASP A 55 -2.11 -12.31 -1.02
CA ASP A 55 -1.91 -11.23 -0.07
C ASP A 55 -0.74 -10.36 -0.49
N PHE A 56 -0.97 -9.05 -0.56
CA PHE A 56 0.04 -8.03 -0.80
C PHE A 56 0.13 -7.15 0.44
N PHE A 57 1.30 -7.09 1.05
CA PHE A 57 1.57 -6.27 2.22
C PHE A 57 2.31 -5.01 1.78
N LEU A 58 1.65 -3.87 1.93
CA LEU A 58 2.23 -2.57 1.63
C LEU A 58 2.64 -1.90 2.93
N THR A 59 3.93 -1.65 3.12
CA THR A 59 4.47 -1.00 4.30
C THR A 59 5.08 0.34 3.93
N VAL A 60 4.71 1.39 4.65
CA VAL A 60 5.28 2.73 4.46
C VAL A 60 6.66 2.79 5.08
N LYS A 61 7.65 3.24 4.33
CA LYS A 61 9.05 3.38 4.71
C LYS A 61 9.52 4.81 4.49
N ASN A 62 10.68 5.12 5.08
CA ASN A 62 11.31 6.42 4.93
C ASN A 62 12.07 6.44 3.60
N GLY A 63 11.58 7.22 2.64
CA GLY A 63 12.24 7.44 1.36
C GLY A 63 13.19 8.64 1.39
N ALA A 64 13.76 8.96 0.23
CA ALA A 64 14.62 10.11 0.06
C ALA A 64 13.90 11.43 0.37
N GLY A 65 14.60 12.38 1.01
CA GLY A 65 14.09 13.72 1.25
C GLY A 65 12.86 13.80 2.18
N ASN A 66 12.70 12.84 3.10
CA ASN A 66 11.52 12.70 3.97
C ASN A 66 10.20 12.52 3.19
N LEU A 67 10.27 11.91 2.00
CA LEU A 67 9.10 11.46 1.25
C LEU A 67 8.74 10.02 1.64
N PRO A 68 7.45 9.63 1.61
CA PRO A 68 7.06 8.26 1.83
C PRO A 68 7.54 7.38 0.68
N GLU A 69 8.11 6.24 1.03
CA GLU A 69 8.38 5.13 0.11
C GLU A 69 7.50 3.95 0.50
N TYR A 70 7.08 3.15 -0.46
CA TYR A 70 6.18 2.03 -0.24
C TYR A 70 6.90 0.73 -0.57
N HIS A 71 7.09 -0.08 0.45
CA HIS A 71 7.59 -1.44 0.33
C HIS A 71 6.41 -2.38 0.14
N CYS A 72 6.24 -2.93 -1.06
CA CYS A 72 5.24 -3.94 -1.33
C CYS A 72 5.88 -5.32 -1.32
N LYS A 73 5.28 -6.27 -0.61
CA LYS A 73 5.71 -7.67 -0.55
C LYS A 73 4.54 -8.62 -0.74
N SER A 74 4.74 -9.67 -1.52
CA SER A 74 3.83 -10.82 -1.62
C SER A 74 4.65 -12.10 -1.82
N GLY A 75 4.60 -13.01 -0.85
CA GLY A 75 5.50 -14.17 -0.79
C GLY A 75 6.97 -13.73 -0.75
N GLU A 76 7.76 -14.22 -1.70
CA GLU A 76 9.20 -13.91 -1.86
C GLU A 76 9.47 -12.68 -2.75
N ILE A 77 8.44 -12.11 -3.40
CA ILE A 77 8.61 -10.95 -4.28
C ILE A 77 8.40 -9.68 -3.47
N GLU A 78 9.34 -8.74 -3.57
CA GLU A 78 9.24 -7.43 -2.95
C GLU A 78 9.79 -6.31 -3.83
N VAL A 79 9.20 -5.12 -3.68
CA VAL A 79 9.63 -3.91 -4.39
C VAL A 79 9.50 -2.68 -3.50
N PHE A 80 10.30 -1.66 -3.79
CA PHE A 80 10.22 -0.32 -3.19
C PHE A 80 9.87 0.69 -4.28
N GLU A 81 8.82 1.48 -4.06
CA GLU A 81 8.35 2.48 -5.01
C GLU A 81 7.82 3.72 -4.30
N THR A 82 7.82 4.86 -4.99
CA THR A 82 7.28 6.13 -4.45
C THR A 82 5.75 6.22 -4.57
N SER A 83 5.12 5.26 -5.25
CA SER A 83 3.67 5.15 -5.40
C SER A 83 3.17 3.80 -4.87
N PRO A 84 2.13 3.79 -4.00
CA PRO A 84 1.59 2.56 -3.44
C PRO A 84 1.00 1.64 -4.53
N THR A 85 0.26 2.22 -5.49
CA THR A 85 -0.35 1.50 -6.61
C THR A 85 0.71 0.89 -7.52
N LYS A 86 1.78 1.64 -7.83
CA LYS A 86 2.87 1.14 -8.67
C LYS A 86 3.61 -0.01 -8.00
N ALA A 87 3.84 0.07 -6.68
CA ALA A 87 4.45 -1.01 -5.91
C ALA A 87 3.64 -2.31 -6.04
N VAL A 88 2.32 -2.23 -5.82
CA VAL A 88 1.42 -3.39 -5.97
C VAL A 88 1.36 -3.89 -7.41
N GLU A 89 1.32 -2.99 -8.40
CA GLU A 89 1.25 -3.35 -9.81
C GLU A 89 2.49 -4.14 -10.28
N ILE A 90 3.69 -3.75 -9.84
CA ILE A 90 4.93 -4.46 -10.20
C ILE A 90 4.93 -5.87 -9.60
N VAL A 91 4.69 -6.00 -8.28
CA VAL A 91 4.63 -7.32 -7.63
C VAL A 91 3.55 -8.20 -8.26
N TYR A 92 2.39 -7.62 -8.59
CA TYR A 92 1.30 -8.34 -9.25
C TYR A 92 1.72 -8.86 -10.63
N LYS A 93 2.37 -8.05 -11.45
CA LYS A 93 2.87 -8.47 -12.77
C LYS A 93 3.94 -9.55 -12.66
N ASP A 94 4.80 -9.49 -11.65
CA ASP A 94 5.84 -10.49 -11.45
C ASP A 94 5.27 -11.86 -11.04
N ILE A 95 4.20 -11.87 -10.24
CA ILE A 95 3.49 -13.10 -9.84
C ILE A 95 2.68 -13.70 -11.01
N PHE A 96 1.96 -12.86 -11.75
CA PHE A 96 0.92 -13.29 -12.71
C PHE A 96 1.23 -12.99 -14.17
N LYS A 97 2.50 -13.14 -14.57
CA LYS A 97 3.04 -12.89 -15.93
C LYS A 97 2.06 -13.12 -17.08
#